data_AF-A0A843IQH0-F1
#
_entry.id   AF-A0A843IQH0-F1
#
_cell.length_a   1.000
_cell.length_b   1.000
_cell.length_c   1.000
_cell.angle_alpha   90.00
_cell.angle_beta   90.00
_cell.angle_gamma   90.00
#
_symmetry.space_group_name_H-M   'P 1'
#
loop_
_entity.id
_entity.type
_entity.pdbx_description
1 polymer ?
#
loop_
_entity_poly.entity_id
_entity_poly.type
_entity_poly.pdbx_seq_one_letter_code
_entity_poly.pdbx_strand_id
1 'polypeptide(L)'
;KGSDRYHLTLAIAYGGRHDLTTAVRSVVQDVFDGKLSIDDIDETVFGKYVSTFGLPDPDLVMRTSGEVRISNFLLWQMAYSELYFIDVYWPGFRYIDLLRAIRTYQQRQRRYGK
;
A
#
# COMPACT_ATOMS: atom_id res chain seq x y z
N LYS A 1 -11.36 10.88 -17.04
CA LYS A 1 -12.51 11.81 -16.80
C LYS A 1 -12.94 11.66 -15.34
N GLY A 2 -12.79 12.69 -14.52
CA GLY A 2 -13.50 12.78 -13.24
C GLY A 2 -12.64 13.19 -12.03
N SER A 3 -12.90 14.38 -11.50
CA SER A 3 -12.60 14.87 -10.15
C SER A 3 -11.20 14.58 -9.58
N ASP A 4 -10.29 15.56 -9.67
CA ASP A 4 -8.94 15.55 -9.03
C ASP A 4 -8.96 15.59 -7.48
N ARG A 5 -10.13 15.46 -6.84
CA ARG A 5 -10.27 15.56 -5.38
C ARG A 5 -10.16 14.23 -4.63
N TYR A 6 -10.53 13.11 -5.24
CA TYR A 6 -10.57 11.81 -4.57
C TYR A 6 -10.21 10.68 -5.53
N HIS A 7 -9.37 9.76 -5.06
CA HIS A 7 -8.97 8.56 -5.80
C HIS A 7 -9.45 7.31 -5.07
N LEU A 8 -10.06 6.38 -5.82
CA LEU A 8 -10.46 5.07 -5.34
C LEU A 8 -9.75 3.99 -6.15
N THR A 9 -8.95 3.17 -5.47
CA THR A 9 -8.26 2.03 -6.07
C THR A 9 -8.91 0.73 -5.59
N LEU A 10 -9.43 -0.07 -6.53
CA LEU A 10 -10.01 -1.38 -6.25
C LEU A 10 -8.99 -2.47 -6.56
N ALA A 11 -8.51 -3.16 -5.52
CA ALA A 11 -7.54 -4.24 -5.63
C ALA A 11 -8.24 -5.59 -5.89
N ILE A 12 -8.49 -5.92 -7.16
CA ILE A 12 -9.17 -7.15 -7.58
C ILE A 12 -8.12 -8.16 -8.06
N ALA A 13 -8.21 -9.41 -7.58
CA ALA A 13 -7.19 -10.44 -7.83
C ALA A 13 -5.75 -9.99 -7.45
N TYR A 14 -5.66 -9.05 -6.50
CA TYR A 14 -4.39 -8.50 -6.05
C TYR A 14 -3.71 -9.42 -5.02
N GLY A 15 -2.38 -9.45 -5.07
CA GLY A 15 -1.55 -9.98 -3.99
C GLY A 15 -0.15 -9.38 -4.05
N GLY A 16 0.34 -8.87 -2.92
CA GLY A 16 1.62 -8.14 -2.84
C GLY A 16 2.83 -8.96 -3.31
N ARG A 17 2.86 -10.26 -3.02
CA ARG A 17 3.90 -11.15 -3.60
C ARG A 17 3.85 -11.22 -5.12
N HIS A 18 2.65 -11.29 -5.70
CA HIS A 18 2.50 -11.33 -7.16
C HIS A 18 2.89 -9.98 -7.77
N ASP A 19 2.46 -8.88 -7.16
CA ASP A 19 2.81 -7.51 -7.52
C ASP A 19 4.34 -7.32 -7.57
N LEU A 20 5.04 -7.66 -6.47
CA LEU A 20 6.50 -7.59 -6.39
C LEU A 20 7.20 -8.50 -7.39
N THR A 21 6.71 -9.72 -7.59
CA THR A 21 7.31 -10.65 -8.57
C THR A 21 7.18 -10.11 -9.99
N THR A 22 6.04 -9.51 -10.33
CA THR A 22 5.81 -8.88 -11.63
C THR A 22 6.69 -7.64 -11.80
N ALA A 23 6.82 -6.80 -10.77
CA ALA A 23 7.71 -5.64 -10.78
C ALA A 23 9.16 -6.06 -11.06
N VAL A 24 9.68 -7.07 -10.35
CA VAL A 24 11.04 -7.60 -10.56
C VAL A 24 11.23 -8.10 -11.99
N ARG A 25 10.27 -8.83 -12.56
CA ARG A 25 10.35 -9.29 -13.96
C ARG A 25 10.46 -8.13 -14.94
N SER A 26 9.68 -7.07 -14.73
CA SER A 26 9.73 -5.87 -15.57
C SER A 26 11.06 -5.12 -15.45
N VAL A 27 11.60 -4.98 -14.23
CA VAL A 27 12.93 -4.38 -14.01
C VAL A 27 14.01 -5.16 -14.75
N VAL A 28 14.01 -6.49 -14.59
CA VAL A 28 14.99 -7.38 -15.25
C VAL A 28 14.88 -7.25 -16.77
N GLN A 29 13.67 -7.18 -17.33
CA GLN A 29 13.48 -6.99 -18.76
C GLN A 29 14.04 -5.65 -19.26
N ASP A 30 13.79 -4.55 -18.53
CA ASP A 30 14.32 -3.23 -18.91
C ASP A 30 15.85 -3.15 -18.81
N VAL A 31 16.45 -3.88 -17.87
CA VAL A 31 17.92 -4.05 -17.80
C VAL A 31 18.43 -4.82 -19.02
N PHE A 32 17.81 -5.95 -19.38
CA PHE A 32 18.19 -6.71 -20.58
C PHE A 32 18.03 -5.90 -21.87
N ASP A 33 17.00 -5.06 -21.94
CA ASP A 33 16.73 -4.19 -23.09
C ASP A 33 17.66 -2.95 -23.14
N GLY A 34 18.55 -2.77 -22.15
CA GLY A 34 19.45 -1.63 -22.05
C GLY A 34 18.77 -0.30 -21.72
N LYS A 35 17.54 -0.34 -21.20
CA LYS A 35 16.77 0.86 -20.79
C LYS A 35 17.08 1.30 -19.35
N LEU A 36 17.65 0.41 -18.55
CA LEU A 36 17.97 0.64 -17.14
C LEU A 36 19.32 -0.01 -16.79
N SER A 37 20.21 0.69 -16.08
CA SER A 37 21.41 0.07 -15.51
C SER A 37 21.07 -0.60 -14.17
N ILE A 38 21.76 -1.69 -13.84
CA ILE A 38 21.64 -2.33 -12.52
C ILE A 38 22.03 -1.34 -11.40
N ASP A 39 23.04 -0.51 -11.63
CA ASP A 39 23.54 0.47 -10.66
C ASP A 39 22.55 1.61 -10.40
N ASP A 40 21.57 1.81 -11.29
CA ASP A 40 20.52 2.82 -11.14
C ASP A 40 19.31 2.29 -10.34
N ILE A 41 19.28 1.01 -9.95
CA ILE A 41 18.14 0.41 -9.25
C ILE A 41 18.20 0.76 -7.76
N ASP A 42 17.29 1.63 -7.34
CA ASP A 42 17.02 1.94 -5.94
C ASP A 42 15.52 1.80 -5.60
N GLU A 43 15.12 2.14 -4.37
CA GLU A 43 13.71 2.11 -3.95
C GLU A 43 12.82 3.03 -4.79
N THR A 44 13.34 4.17 -5.25
CA THR A 44 12.60 5.15 -6.05
C THR A 44 12.35 4.61 -7.46
N VAL A 45 13.35 3.99 -8.07
CA VAL A 45 13.25 3.35 -9.38
C VAL A 45 12.36 2.13 -9.29
N PHE A 46 12.57 1.24 -8.31
CA PHE A 46 11.75 0.04 -8.12
C PHE A 46 10.27 0.37 -7.87
N GLY A 47 9.99 1.44 -7.12
CA GLY A 47 8.63 1.94 -6.89
C GLY A 47 7.85 2.31 -8.16
N LYS A 48 8.54 2.49 -9.31
CA LYS A 48 7.90 2.71 -10.61
C LYS A 48 7.35 1.44 -11.25
N TYR A 49 7.84 0.29 -10.80
CA TYR A 49 7.50 -1.02 -11.38
C TYR A 49 6.41 -1.76 -10.61
N VAL A 50 6.09 -1.33 -9.37
CA VAL A 50 4.94 -1.88 -8.62
C VAL A 50 3.63 -1.35 -9.19
N SER A 51 2.56 -2.15 -9.11
CA SER A 51 1.27 -1.85 -9.74
C SER A 51 0.58 -0.58 -9.23
N THR A 52 0.99 -0.06 -8.06
CA THR A 52 0.48 1.17 -7.46
C THR A 52 1.26 2.41 -7.85
N PHE A 53 2.19 2.34 -8.80
CA PHE A 53 2.96 3.50 -9.24
C PHE A 53 2.05 4.70 -9.56
N GLY A 54 2.44 5.88 -9.09
CA GLY A 54 1.67 7.12 -9.21
C GLY A 54 0.62 7.33 -8.11
N LEU A 55 0.44 6.38 -7.21
CA LEU A 55 -0.34 6.55 -5.98
C LEU A 55 0.59 6.79 -4.79
N PRO A 56 0.20 7.63 -3.82
CA PRO A 56 0.94 7.75 -2.57
C PRO A 56 0.81 6.46 -1.74
N ASP A 57 1.82 6.18 -0.93
CA ASP A 57 1.74 5.12 0.07
C ASP A 57 0.61 5.39 1.07
N PRO A 58 -0.12 4.35 1.52
CA PRO A 58 -1.18 4.53 2.48
C PRO A 58 -0.62 4.97 3.85
N ASP A 59 -1.19 6.03 4.41
CA ASP A 59 -0.90 6.42 5.79
C ASP A 59 -1.46 5.42 6.82
N LEU A 60 -2.63 4.86 6.53
CA LEU A 60 -3.40 4.02 7.44
C LEU A 60 -3.96 2.82 6.68
N VAL A 61 -3.64 1.61 7.14
CA VAL A 61 -4.22 0.36 6.64
C VAL A 61 -5.14 -0.20 7.72
N MET A 62 -6.43 -0.27 7.39
CA MET A 62 -7.45 -0.80 8.28
C MET A 62 -7.85 -2.22 7.91
N ARG A 63 -8.07 -3.06 8.92
CA ARG A 63 -8.59 -4.42 8.73
C ARG A 63 -9.70 -4.73 9.72
N THR A 64 -10.84 -5.12 9.18
CA THR A 64 -12.04 -5.54 9.92
C THR A 64 -11.96 -7.00 10.39
N SER A 65 -13.02 -7.45 11.09
CA SER A 65 -13.26 -8.82 11.57
C SER A 65 -12.31 -9.34 12.67
N GLY A 66 -11.58 -8.46 13.35
CA GLY A 66 -10.71 -8.82 14.49
C GLY A 66 -9.41 -9.53 14.12
N GLU A 67 -9.12 -9.63 12.82
CA GLU A 67 -8.00 -10.43 12.33
C GLU A 67 -6.70 -9.64 12.29
N VAL A 68 -5.71 -10.05 13.09
CA VAL A 68 -4.41 -9.37 13.21
C VAL A 68 -3.40 -9.96 12.21
N ARG A 69 -3.61 -9.69 10.92
CA ARG A 69 -2.68 -10.08 9.84
C ARG A 69 -2.80 -9.15 8.63
N ILE A 70 -1.76 -9.11 7.81
CA ILE A 70 -1.76 -8.32 6.56
C ILE A 70 -2.43 -9.09 5.41
N SER A 71 -2.28 -10.42 5.37
CA SER A 71 -2.79 -11.28 4.29
C SER A 71 -2.36 -10.85 2.88
N ASN A 72 -1.06 -10.59 2.69
CA ASN A 72 -0.49 -10.33 1.35
C ASN A 72 -1.08 -9.07 0.67
N PHE A 73 -1.56 -8.10 1.45
CA PHE A 73 -2.08 -6.82 0.93
C PHE A 73 -0.99 -5.75 1.01
N LEU A 74 -0.79 -4.98 -0.06
CA LEU A 74 0.10 -3.81 -0.18
C LEU A 74 1.47 -3.94 0.51
N LEU A 75 2.17 -5.08 0.33
CA LEU A 75 3.39 -5.40 1.08
C LEU A 75 4.52 -4.37 0.93
N TRP A 76 4.62 -3.74 -0.25
CA TRP A 76 5.61 -2.70 -0.52
C TRP A 76 5.16 -1.36 0.06
N GLN A 77 3.94 -0.97 -0.32
CA GLN A 77 3.39 0.36 -0.07
C GLN A 77 3.12 0.58 1.42
N MET A 78 2.79 -0.48 2.17
CA MET A 78 2.42 -0.34 3.57
C MET A 78 3.60 -0.36 4.56
N ALA A 79 4.84 -0.33 4.07
CA ALA A 79 6.05 -0.46 4.89
C ALA A 79 6.08 0.53 6.07
N TYR A 80 5.53 1.74 5.87
CA TYR A 80 5.45 2.80 6.87
C TYR A 80 4.02 3.16 7.27
N SER A 81 3.03 2.36 6.89
CA SER A 81 1.64 2.60 7.27
C SER A 81 1.39 2.26 8.73
N GLU A 82 0.49 3.02 9.34
CA GLU A 82 -0.11 2.61 10.60
C GLU A 82 -1.14 1.51 10.36
N LEU A 83 -1.09 0.45 11.17
CA LEU A 83 -2.02 -0.67 11.09
C LEU A 83 -3.11 -0.54 12.14
N TYR A 84 -4.36 -0.59 11.70
CA TYR A 84 -5.53 -0.51 12.58
C TYR A 84 -6.44 -1.72 12.38
N PHE A 85 -6.47 -2.59 13.38
CA PHE A 85 -7.32 -3.78 13.40
C PHE A 85 -8.57 -3.50 14.23
N ILE A 86 -9.74 -3.89 13.72
CA ILE A 86 -11.03 -3.70 14.39
C ILE A 86 -11.89 -4.96 14.33
N ASP A 87 -12.58 -5.26 15.43
CA ASP A 87 -13.41 -6.46 15.58
C ASP A 87 -14.71 -6.43 14.76
N VAL A 88 -15.12 -5.24 14.30
CA VAL A 88 -16.34 -5.05 13.49
C VAL A 88 -16.18 -5.76 12.14
N TYR A 89 -17.15 -6.59 11.76
CA TYR A 89 -17.21 -7.21 10.42
C TYR A 89 -17.51 -6.18 9.33
N TRP A 90 -16.98 -6.39 8.11
CA TRP A 90 -17.12 -5.44 7.00
C TRP A 90 -18.58 -5.00 6.72
N PRO A 91 -19.59 -5.90 6.66
CA PRO A 91 -20.98 -5.48 6.45
C PRO A 91 -21.54 -4.61 7.60
N GLY A 92 -20.95 -4.68 8.79
CA GLY A 92 -21.33 -3.88 9.95
C GLY A 92 -20.48 -2.63 10.16
N PHE A 93 -19.54 -2.33 9.26
CA PHE A 93 -18.66 -1.16 9.37
C PHE A 93 -19.44 0.12 9.14
N ARG A 94 -19.31 1.09 10.06
CA ARG A 94 -20.03 2.36 10.00
C ARG A 94 -19.07 3.55 9.95
N TYR A 95 -19.60 4.71 9.59
CA TYR A 95 -18.84 5.97 9.55
C TYR A 95 -18.14 6.30 10.89
N ILE A 96 -18.77 6.00 12.03
CA ILE A 96 -18.16 6.19 13.35
C ILE A 96 -16.90 5.33 13.56
N ASP A 97 -16.82 4.15 12.93
CA ASP A 97 -15.68 3.25 13.04
C ASP A 97 -14.48 3.78 12.22
N LEU A 98 -14.74 4.39 11.06
CA LEU A 98 -13.75 5.16 10.32
C LEU A 98 -13.21 6.34 11.15
N LEU A 99 -14.09 7.13 11.77
CA LEU A 99 -13.68 8.26 12.61
C LEU A 99 -12.82 7.82 13.80
N ARG A 100 -13.10 6.66 14.40
CA ARG A 100 -12.28 6.07 15.47
C ARG A 100 -10.89 5.67 14.97
N ALA A 101 -10.81 5.09 13.78
CA ALA A 101 -9.53 4.73 13.17
C ALA A 101 -8.68 5.99 12.90
N ILE A 102 -9.28 7.03 12.32
CA ILE A 102 -8.61 8.32 12.05
C ILE A 102 -8.14 8.96 13.36
N ARG A 103 -8.99 9.01 14.40
CA ARG A 103 -8.60 9.54 15.71
C ARG A 103 -7.42 8.78 16.30
N THR A 104 -7.43 7.46 16.20
CA THR A 104 -6.33 6.62 16.70
C THR A 104 -5.04 6.90 15.95
N TYR A 105 -5.11 7.01 14.62
CA TYR A 105 -3.99 7.40 13.79
C TYR A 105 -3.40 8.76 14.18
N GLN A 106 -4.24 9.78 14.39
CA GLN A 106 -3.80 11.14 14.77
C GLN A 106 -3.16 11.21 16.17
N GLN A 107 -3.55 10.31 17.08
CA GLN A 107 -3.01 10.28 18.44
C GLN A 107 -1.63 9.60 18.51
N ARG A 108 -1.26 8.81 17.50
CA ARG A 108 0.05 8.19 17.45
C ARG A 108 1.08 9.28 17.17
N GLN A 109 2.03 9.45 18.09
CA GLN A 109 3.21 10.24 17.79
C GLN A 109 3.99 9.49 16.71
N ARG A 110 4.07 10.09 15.51
CA ARG A 110 4.96 9.61 14.46
C ARG A 110 6.36 9.58 15.03
N ARG A 111 6.84 8.36 15.32
CA ARG A 111 8.26 8.13 15.58
C ARG A 111 8.92 8.12 14.21
N TYR A 112 9.10 9.31 13.62
CA TYR A 112 10.06 9.43 12.53
C TYR A 112 11.36 8.82 13.05
N GLY A 113 11.89 7.85 12.32
CA GLY A 113 13.15 7.22 12.67
C GLY A 113 14.18 8.27 13.02
N LYS A 114 14.84 8.10 14.16
CA LYS A 114 16.23 8.51 14.26
C LYS A 114 17.06 7.63 13.35
#